data_AF-A0A9N9X9N3-F1
#
_entry.id   AF-A0A9N9X9N3-F1
#
_cell.length_a   1.000
_cell.length_b   1.000
_cell.length_c   1.000
_cell.angle_alpha   90.00
_cell.angle_beta   90.00
_cell.angle_gamma   90.00
#
_symmetry.space_group_name_H-M   'P 1'
#
loop_
_entity.id
_entity.type
_entity.pdbx_description
1 polymer ?
#
loop_
_entity_poly.entity_id
_entity_poly.type
_entity_poly.pdbx_seq_one_letter_code
_entity_poly.pdbx_strand_id
1 'polypeptide(L)'
;MLPRLFKADDIRKHQINTLKIFNENVTEVIESEEYDVPFSSGGNNLCLKISLVKEFPSEKPLLKVVPSVIHHWISGDGDITTAPGLLNWTVHSDLGRVVQAIIREFQRNPPPLVISHSINMSPTSPINGEIRASPVNYQTFTNIKNFSPPSHATQSTSFQSLAIPDLSTLNLEELKFLSENPDRQDEFIDELPLIKEQNKALDDIIQQVEEMAEGNLSREDKLQELQKCVGTTIEELAKLAFENERLHTIYQQLYDKYAPRNIQGQLKIEAEKADKESEKIAESFLGGETDVDKFVNDFIRIKTLSQSRKTKEEKLGQQLDRLEKAGF
;
A
#
# COMPACT_ATOMS: atom_id res chain seq x y z
N MET A 1 -32.32 18.71 8.57
CA MET A 1 -32.72 17.32 8.30
C MET A 1 -32.67 17.09 6.80
N LEU A 2 -32.04 15.98 6.41
CA LEU A 2 -31.73 15.43 5.08
C LEU A 2 -30.61 16.09 4.24
N PRO A 3 -29.67 15.28 3.69
CA PRO A 3 -28.22 15.50 3.89
C PRO A 3 -27.31 15.19 2.67
N ARG A 4 -26.06 15.66 2.72
CA ARG A 4 -24.77 15.02 2.31
C ARG A 4 -24.59 14.23 0.98
N LEU A 5 -25.59 14.02 0.12
CA LEU A 5 -25.45 13.17 -1.08
C LEU A 5 -24.57 13.78 -2.18
N PHE A 6 -24.52 15.11 -2.29
CA PHE A 6 -23.81 15.82 -3.36
C PHE A 6 -22.27 15.77 -3.30
N LYS A 7 -21.64 15.10 -2.33
CA LYS A 7 -20.16 14.93 -2.31
C LYS A 7 -19.69 13.49 -2.57
N ALA A 8 -20.51 12.48 -2.26
CA ALA A 8 -20.05 11.09 -2.34
C ALA A 8 -19.95 10.60 -3.79
N ASP A 9 -20.92 10.95 -4.63
CA ASP A 9 -20.94 10.53 -6.04
C ASP A 9 -19.80 11.17 -6.85
N ASP A 10 -19.43 12.41 -6.54
CA ASP A 10 -18.30 13.09 -7.19
C ASP A 10 -16.97 12.45 -6.81
N ILE A 11 -16.79 12.08 -5.53
CA ILE A 11 -15.58 11.38 -5.08
C ILE A 11 -15.54 9.97 -5.69
N ARG A 12 -16.67 9.25 -5.73
CA ARG A 12 -16.76 7.93 -6.37
C ARG A 12 -16.34 7.98 -7.84
N LYS A 13 -16.92 8.91 -8.61
CA LYS A 13 -16.55 9.12 -10.02
C LYS A 13 -15.09 9.47 -10.17
N HIS A 14 -14.56 10.31 -9.28
CA HIS A 14 -13.14 10.64 -9.28
C HIS A 14 -12.25 9.40 -9.08
N GLN A 15 -12.56 8.54 -8.10
CA GLN A 15 -11.82 7.30 -7.85
C GLN A 15 -11.89 6.31 -9.03
N ILE A 16 -13.05 6.20 -9.68
CA ILE A 16 -13.21 5.39 -10.90
C ILE A 16 -12.35 5.96 -12.03
N ASN A 17 -12.29 7.29 -12.17
CA ASN A 17 -11.43 7.93 -13.16
C ASN A 17 -9.95 7.67 -12.87
N THR A 18 -9.51 7.72 -11.61
CA THR A 18 -8.10 7.39 -11.29
C THR A 18 -7.80 5.93 -11.61
N LEU A 19 -8.73 5.00 -11.34
CA LEU A 19 -8.61 3.59 -11.76
C LEU A 19 -8.35 3.46 -13.26
N LYS A 20 -9.17 4.11 -14.10
CA LYS A 20 -9.05 4.10 -15.56
C LYS A 20 -7.80 4.81 -16.09
N ILE A 21 -7.28 5.81 -15.37
CA ILE A 21 -6.09 6.57 -15.77
C ILE A 21 -4.79 5.82 -15.46
N PHE A 22 -4.71 5.18 -14.28
CA PHE A 22 -3.44 4.58 -13.80
C PHE A 22 -3.25 3.12 -14.22
N ASN A 23 -4.28 2.47 -14.75
CA ASN A 23 -4.25 1.05 -15.10
C ASN A 23 -4.63 0.86 -16.57
N GLU A 24 -3.90 0.00 -17.26
CA GLU A 24 -4.16 -0.31 -18.66
C GLU A 24 -5.31 -1.32 -18.79
N ASN A 25 -6.08 -1.22 -19.88
CA ASN A 25 -7.12 -2.19 -20.25
C ASN A 25 -8.26 -2.39 -19.22
N VAL A 26 -8.56 -1.36 -18.41
CA VAL A 26 -9.70 -1.42 -17.47
C VAL A 26 -11.00 -1.60 -18.26
N THR A 27 -11.69 -2.71 -18.00
CA THR A 27 -12.98 -3.04 -18.59
C THR A 27 -14.07 -2.82 -17.55
N GLU A 28 -15.06 -2.01 -17.89
CA GLU A 28 -16.23 -1.78 -17.03
C GLU A 28 -17.25 -2.88 -17.30
N VAL A 29 -17.51 -3.71 -16.28
CA VAL A 29 -18.42 -4.87 -16.36
C VAL A 29 -19.82 -4.45 -15.96
N ILE A 30 -19.93 -3.74 -14.83
CA ILE A 30 -21.17 -3.15 -14.33
C ILE A 30 -20.88 -1.69 -14.02
N GLU A 31 -21.68 -0.80 -14.61
CA GLU A 31 -21.47 0.64 -14.50
C GLU A 31 -21.40 1.09 -13.04
N SER A 32 -20.32 1.78 -12.66
CA SER A 32 -20.09 2.28 -11.29
C SER A 32 -19.97 1.22 -10.17
N GLU A 33 -19.98 -0.07 -10.50
CA GLU A 33 -20.00 -1.19 -9.53
C GLU A 33 -18.87 -2.19 -9.76
N GLU A 34 -18.62 -2.65 -10.99
CA GLU A 34 -17.65 -3.73 -11.24
C GLU A 34 -16.72 -3.42 -12.42
N TYR A 35 -15.42 -3.65 -12.19
CA TYR A 35 -14.35 -3.42 -13.16
C TYR A 35 -13.37 -4.58 -13.17
N ASP A 36 -12.93 -4.96 -14.37
CA ASP A 36 -11.91 -5.99 -14.60
C ASP A 36 -10.64 -5.33 -15.16
N VAL A 37 -9.49 -5.69 -14.62
CA VAL A 37 -8.17 -5.19 -15.03
C VAL A 37 -7.26 -6.38 -15.36
N PRO A 38 -7.14 -6.75 -16.65
CA PRO A 38 -6.26 -7.83 -17.07
C PRO A 38 -4.79 -7.38 -17.09
N PHE A 39 -3.89 -8.25 -16.64
CA PHE A 39 -2.44 -8.00 -16.63
C PHE A 39 -1.66 -9.31 -16.73
N SER A 40 -0.42 -9.25 -17.23
CA SER A 40 0.47 -10.41 -17.28
C SER A 40 1.47 -10.39 -16.12
N SER A 41 1.69 -11.55 -15.50
CA SER A 41 2.67 -11.76 -14.42
C SER A 41 3.32 -13.14 -14.57
N GLY A 42 4.65 -13.18 -14.66
CA GLY A 42 5.41 -14.44 -14.77
C GLY A 42 5.02 -15.34 -15.94
N GLY A 43 4.55 -14.77 -17.06
CA GLY A 43 4.06 -15.50 -18.22
C GLY A 43 2.60 -15.96 -18.13
N ASN A 44 1.92 -15.73 -17.00
CA ASN A 44 0.50 -16.01 -16.82
C ASN A 44 -0.34 -14.74 -17.06
N ASN A 45 -1.53 -14.92 -17.62
CA ASN A 45 -2.53 -13.86 -17.75
C ASN A 45 -3.44 -13.88 -16.53
N LEU A 46 -3.36 -12.84 -15.71
CA LEU A 46 -4.16 -12.64 -14.52
C LEU A 46 -5.17 -11.50 -14.77
N CYS A 47 -6.24 -11.48 -14.00
CA CYS A 47 -7.24 -10.42 -14.01
C CYS A 47 -7.54 -10.03 -12.58
N LEU A 48 -7.46 -8.74 -12.29
CA LEU A 48 -7.92 -8.18 -11.03
C LEU A 48 -9.36 -7.71 -11.22
N LYS A 49 -10.28 -8.31 -10.46
CA LYS A 49 -11.67 -7.90 -10.36
C LYS A 49 -11.85 -6.93 -9.22
N ILE A 50 -12.49 -5.80 -9.48
CA ILE A 50 -12.74 -4.73 -8.53
C ILE A 50 -14.25 -4.56 -8.41
N SER A 51 -14.78 -4.79 -7.20
CA SER A 51 -16.18 -4.55 -6.86
C SER A 51 -16.29 -3.37 -5.89
N LEU A 52 -17.09 -2.37 -6.27
CA LEU A 52 -17.31 -1.14 -5.52
C LEU A 52 -18.66 -1.22 -4.81
N VAL A 53 -18.64 -1.48 -3.50
CA VAL A 53 -19.85 -1.52 -2.65
C VAL A 53 -20.57 -0.17 -2.63
N LYS A 54 -21.86 -0.17 -2.30
CA LYS A 54 -22.70 1.05 -2.34
C LYS A 54 -22.11 2.20 -1.51
N GLU A 55 -21.52 1.89 -0.36
CA GLU A 55 -20.92 2.82 0.59
C GLU A 55 -19.52 3.34 0.18
N PHE A 56 -18.95 2.86 -0.94
CA PHE A 56 -17.68 3.33 -1.48
C PHE A 56 -17.72 4.84 -1.80
N PRO A 57 -16.66 5.62 -1.50
CA PRO A 57 -15.35 5.23 -0.99
C PRO A 57 -15.21 5.21 0.54
N SER A 58 -16.30 5.38 1.29
CA SER A 58 -16.27 5.31 2.77
C SER A 58 -15.93 3.91 3.24
N GLU A 59 -16.46 2.91 2.53
CA GLU A 59 -16.02 1.52 2.64
C GLU A 59 -15.02 1.20 1.54
N LYS A 60 -14.04 0.34 1.87
CA LYS A 60 -12.99 -0.07 0.95
C LYS A 60 -13.55 -0.93 -0.20
N PRO A 61 -12.94 -0.88 -1.40
CA PRO A 61 -13.34 -1.74 -2.50
C PRO A 61 -12.99 -3.20 -2.21
N LEU A 62 -13.69 -4.14 -2.86
CA LEU A 62 -13.38 -5.56 -2.81
C LEU A 62 -12.56 -5.93 -4.04
N LEU A 63 -11.38 -6.50 -3.83
CA LEU A 63 -10.44 -6.86 -4.90
C LEU A 63 -10.23 -8.37 -4.89
N LYS A 64 -10.29 -8.98 -6.08
CA LYS A 64 -10.09 -10.42 -6.26
C LYS A 64 -9.22 -10.69 -7.48
N VAL A 65 -8.25 -11.59 -7.36
CA VAL A 65 -7.43 -12.00 -8.51
C VAL A 65 -7.92 -13.32 -9.09
N VAL A 66 -7.94 -13.41 -10.41
CA VAL A 66 -8.35 -14.60 -11.15
C VAL A 66 -7.36 -14.85 -12.29
N PRO A 67 -6.85 -16.07 -12.50
CA PRO A 67 -6.98 -17.27 -11.64
C PRO A 67 -6.32 -17.10 -10.26
N SER A 68 -6.69 -17.96 -9.30
CA SER A 68 -6.17 -17.90 -7.92
C SER A 68 -4.66 -18.13 -7.87
N VAL A 69 -3.96 -17.32 -7.08
CA VAL A 69 -2.51 -17.38 -6.91
C VAL A 69 -2.14 -17.43 -5.43
N ILE A 70 -0.97 -17.98 -5.11
CA ILE A 70 -0.46 -18.07 -3.75
C ILE A 70 0.36 -16.82 -3.46
N HIS A 71 -0.18 -15.92 -2.63
CA HIS A 71 0.50 -14.71 -2.21
C HIS A 71 0.04 -14.29 -0.82
N HIS A 72 0.92 -13.73 0.00
CA HIS A 72 0.59 -13.34 1.38
C HIS A 72 -0.49 -12.25 1.49
N TRP A 73 -0.76 -11.52 0.40
CA TRP A 73 -1.86 -10.56 0.27
C TRP A 73 -3.23 -11.16 0.01
N ILE A 74 -3.29 -12.43 -0.34
CA ILE A 74 -4.49 -13.07 -0.88
C ILE A 74 -5.01 -14.12 0.11
N SER A 75 -6.31 -14.14 0.32
CA SER A 75 -7.03 -15.19 1.06
C SER A 75 -7.19 -16.47 0.23
N GLY A 76 -7.55 -17.59 0.87
CA GLY A 76 -7.77 -18.87 0.17
C GLY A 76 -8.76 -18.80 -1.00
N ASP A 77 -9.72 -17.86 -0.95
CA ASP A 77 -10.76 -17.67 -1.97
C ASP A 77 -10.35 -16.75 -3.14
N GLY A 78 -9.11 -16.24 -3.15
CA GLY A 78 -8.59 -15.33 -4.19
C GLY A 78 -8.78 -13.84 -3.90
N ASP A 79 -9.37 -13.50 -2.75
CA ASP A 79 -9.63 -12.12 -2.34
C ASP A 79 -8.37 -11.47 -1.78
N ILE A 80 -8.10 -10.22 -2.14
CA ILE A 80 -6.98 -9.45 -1.64
C ILE A 80 -7.37 -8.83 -0.30
N THR A 81 -6.72 -9.25 0.78
CA THR A 81 -7.09 -8.85 2.14
C THR A 81 -6.00 -8.06 2.85
N THR A 82 -4.72 -8.34 2.59
CA THR A 82 -3.60 -7.74 3.34
C THR A 82 -2.68 -6.82 2.51
N ALA A 83 -3.11 -6.43 1.30
CA ALA A 83 -2.38 -5.42 0.53
C ALA A 83 -2.36 -4.07 1.29
N PRO A 84 -1.20 -3.41 1.47
CA PRO A 84 -1.06 -2.24 2.34
C PRO A 84 -2.00 -1.08 2.01
N GLY A 85 -2.21 -0.80 0.72
CA GLY A 85 -3.12 0.26 0.27
C GLY A 85 -4.60 -0.04 0.54
N LEU A 86 -4.95 -1.32 0.70
CA LEU A 86 -6.31 -1.78 0.99
C LEU A 86 -6.56 -1.95 2.49
N LEU A 87 -5.54 -2.33 3.26
CA LEU A 87 -5.59 -2.38 4.73
C LEU A 87 -5.78 -0.99 5.33
N ASN A 88 -5.05 -0.01 4.81
CA ASN A 88 -5.08 1.38 5.27
C ASN A 88 -5.99 2.25 4.40
N TRP A 89 -7.07 1.67 3.86
CA TRP A 89 -7.99 2.39 2.99
C TRP A 89 -8.68 3.52 3.75
N THR A 90 -8.79 4.68 3.11
CA THR A 90 -9.54 5.84 3.58
C THR A 90 -10.32 6.44 2.42
N VAL A 91 -11.28 7.32 2.71
CA VAL A 91 -12.02 8.09 1.67
C VAL A 91 -11.12 8.94 0.77
N HIS A 92 -9.87 9.21 1.21
CA HIS A 92 -8.88 10.00 0.48
C HIS A 92 -7.82 9.13 -0.22
N SER A 93 -7.87 7.80 -0.06
CA SER A 93 -7.00 6.87 -0.78
C SER A 93 -7.28 6.93 -2.28
N ASP A 94 -6.29 6.65 -3.13
CA ASP A 94 -6.45 6.64 -4.59
C ASP A 94 -6.59 5.20 -5.10
N LEU A 95 -7.79 4.85 -5.58
CA LEU A 95 -8.11 3.51 -6.09
C LEU A 95 -7.16 3.06 -7.18
N GLY A 96 -6.91 3.94 -8.16
CA GLY A 96 -6.03 3.65 -9.29
C GLY A 96 -4.62 3.33 -8.86
N ARG A 97 -4.05 4.10 -7.91
CA ARG A 97 -2.72 3.83 -7.37
C ARG A 97 -2.66 2.56 -6.54
N VAL A 98 -3.69 2.26 -5.75
CA VAL A 98 -3.75 1.02 -4.95
C VAL A 98 -3.76 -0.20 -5.87
N VAL A 99 -4.61 -0.20 -6.91
CA VAL A 99 -4.67 -1.26 -7.91
C VAL A 99 -3.34 -1.40 -8.66
N GLN A 100 -2.75 -0.28 -9.09
CA GLN A 100 -1.48 -0.29 -9.80
C GLN A 100 -0.33 -0.84 -8.93
N ALA A 101 -0.30 -0.51 -7.64
CA ALA A 101 0.70 -1.03 -6.71
C ALA A 101 0.59 -2.56 -6.54
N ILE A 102 -0.64 -3.07 -6.47
CA ILE A 102 -0.90 -4.52 -6.40
C ILE A 102 -0.42 -5.22 -7.68
N ILE A 103 -0.80 -4.69 -8.85
CA ILE A 103 -0.38 -5.26 -10.14
C ILE A 103 1.15 -5.26 -10.26
N ARG A 104 1.81 -4.16 -9.87
CA ARG A 104 3.28 -4.06 -9.88
C ARG A 104 3.95 -5.05 -8.95
N GLU A 105 3.38 -5.32 -7.78
CA GLU A 105 3.93 -6.34 -6.88
C GLU A 105 3.90 -7.71 -7.54
N PHE A 106 2.79 -8.09 -8.16
CA PHE A 106 2.69 -9.38 -8.86
C PHE A 106 3.56 -9.43 -10.11
N GLN A 107 3.79 -8.31 -10.81
CA GLN A 107 4.72 -8.29 -11.95
C GLN A 107 6.18 -8.40 -11.51
N ARG A 108 6.54 -7.76 -10.39
CA ARG A 108 7.90 -7.78 -9.83
C ARG A 108 8.23 -9.13 -9.19
N ASN A 109 7.26 -9.72 -8.49
CA ASN A 109 7.35 -11.00 -7.79
C ASN A 109 6.17 -11.89 -8.23
N PRO A 110 6.29 -12.60 -9.37
CA PRO A 110 5.21 -13.42 -9.90
C PRO A 110 4.73 -14.50 -8.91
N PRO A 111 3.48 -14.45 -8.43
CA PRO A 111 2.98 -15.44 -7.50
C PRO A 111 2.67 -16.76 -8.23
N PRO A 112 2.98 -17.93 -7.64
CA PRO A 112 2.65 -19.22 -8.24
C PRO A 112 1.13 -19.42 -8.28
N LEU A 113 0.62 -20.03 -9.34
CA LEU A 113 -0.80 -20.36 -9.49
C LEU A 113 -1.19 -21.48 -8.50
N VAL A 114 -2.42 -21.41 -7.98
CA VAL A 114 -3.01 -22.54 -7.25
C VAL A 114 -3.35 -23.64 -8.27
N ILE A 115 -2.46 -24.61 -8.44
CA ILE A 115 -2.72 -25.79 -9.27
C ILE A 115 -3.62 -26.74 -8.47
N SER A 116 -4.93 -26.73 -8.76
CA SER A 116 -5.85 -27.74 -8.23
C SER A 116 -5.64 -29.07 -8.95
N HIS A 117 -4.66 -29.86 -8.50
CA HIS A 117 -4.69 -31.30 -8.70
C HIS A 117 -5.63 -31.90 -7.66
N SER A 118 -6.77 -32.40 -8.12
CA SER A 118 -7.71 -33.17 -7.32
C SER A 118 -7.05 -34.46 -6.83
N ILE A 119 -6.52 -34.46 -5.61
CA ILE A 119 -6.26 -35.70 -4.87
C ILE A 119 -7.04 -35.62 -3.56
N ASN A 120 -8.11 -36.41 -3.51
CA ASN A 120 -8.85 -36.74 -2.30
C ASN A 120 -7.89 -37.11 -1.17
N MET A 121 -7.95 -36.41 -0.04
CA MET A 121 -7.73 -37.00 1.28
C MET A 121 -8.51 -36.17 2.30
N SER A 122 -9.52 -36.80 2.90
CA SER A 122 -10.40 -36.28 3.94
C SER A 122 -9.63 -35.97 5.24
N PRO A 123 -10.00 -34.94 6.02
CA PRO A 123 -9.54 -34.83 7.39
C PRO A 123 -10.57 -35.45 8.36
N THR A 124 -10.17 -36.55 9.00
CA THR A 124 -10.76 -37.06 10.25
C THR A 124 -10.55 -36.06 11.38
N SER A 125 -11.64 -35.67 12.05
CA SER A 125 -11.62 -34.96 13.33
C SER A 125 -11.10 -35.84 14.48
N PRO A 126 -10.65 -35.24 15.59
CA PRO A 126 -11.48 -35.33 16.81
C PRO A 126 -11.56 -34.04 17.67
N ILE A 127 -12.77 -33.79 18.21
CA ILE A 127 -13.18 -33.46 19.60
C ILE A 127 -12.02 -33.17 20.59
N ASN A 128 -11.96 -32.13 21.46
CA ASN A 128 -12.91 -31.52 22.42
C ASN A 128 -12.31 -30.16 22.89
N GLY A 129 -13.05 -29.05 23.11
CA GLY A 129 -13.45 -28.60 24.46
C GLY A 129 -12.78 -27.29 24.97
N GLU A 130 -13.60 -26.25 25.17
CA GLU A 130 -13.49 -25.09 26.11
C GLU A 130 -12.63 -23.82 25.85
N ILE A 131 -13.35 -22.73 25.53
CA ILE A 131 -13.33 -21.35 26.09
C ILE A 131 -11.99 -20.80 26.64
N ARG A 132 -11.38 -19.81 25.95
CA ARG A 132 -11.04 -18.49 26.56
C ARG A 132 -10.58 -17.42 25.56
N ALA A 133 -10.93 -16.19 25.94
CA ALA A 133 -10.59 -14.85 25.45
C ALA A 133 -9.30 -14.66 24.61
N SER A 134 -9.42 -13.72 23.66
CA SER A 134 -8.32 -13.09 22.93
C SER A 134 -7.19 -12.60 23.84
N PRO A 135 -5.98 -12.52 23.28
CA PRO A 135 -5.28 -11.23 23.35
C PRO A 135 -4.74 -10.77 22.00
N VAL A 136 -4.74 -9.44 21.88
CA VAL A 136 -3.99 -8.61 20.95
C VAL A 136 -2.57 -9.14 20.80
N ASN A 137 -2.12 -9.36 19.56
CA ASN A 137 -0.72 -9.66 19.29
C ASN A 137 -0.17 -8.64 18.28
N TYR A 138 0.69 -7.76 18.77
CA TYR A 138 1.67 -7.06 17.95
C TYR A 138 2.62 -8.13 17.41
N GLN A 139 2.65 -8.36 16.10
CA GLN A 139 3.68 -9.21 15.50
C GLN A 139 4.53 -8.42 14.52
N THR A 140 5.70 -8.10 15.05
CA THR A 140 7.00 -7.88 14.42
C THR A 140 7.19 -8.57 13.07
N PHE A 141 7.81 -7.83 12.15
CA PHE A 141 8.37 -8.34 10.90
C PHE A 141 9.29 -9.54 11.15
N THR A 142 8.87 -10.70 10.67
CA THR A 142 9.74 -11.87 10.51
C THR A 142 9.72 -12.30 9.06
N ASN A 143 10.62 -11.71 8.27
CA ASN A 143 11.10 -12.33 7.03
C ASN A 143 12.11 -13.41 7.45
N ILE A 144 11.60 -14.50 8.02
CA ILE A 144 12.38 -15.70 8.27
C ILE A 144 12.43 -16.43 6.92
N LYS A 145 13.56 -16.31 6.22
CA LYS A 145 14.00 -17.43 5.39
C LYS A 145 14.09 -18.61 6.35
N ASN A 146 13.18 -19.57 6.22
CA ASN A 146 13.23 -20.81 6.97
C ASN A 146 14.61 -21.45 6.75
N PHE A 147 15.51 -21.26 7.71
CA PHE A 147 16.57 -22.24 7.97
C PHE A 147 15.89 -23.43 8.62
N SER A 148 15.27 -24.26 7.78
CA SER A 148 15.26 -25.67 8.11
C SER A 148 16.71 -26.14 7.91
N PRO A 149 17.31 -26.86 8.87
CA PRO A 149 18.52 -27.63 8.59
C PRO A 149 18.24 -28.46 7.33
N PRO A 150 19.24 -28.75 6.47
CA PRO A 150 19.03 -29.69 5.38
C PRO A 150 18.40 -30.94 5.99
N SER A 151 17.17 -31.24 5.57
CA SER A 151 16.54 -32.51 5.88
C SER A 151 17.31 -33.54 5.08
N HIS A 152 18.51 -33.89 5.55
CA HIS A 152 18.89 -35.28 5.48
C HIS A 152 17.77 -35.98 6.21
N ALA A 153 16.92 -36.65 5.43
CA ALA A 153 16.21 -37.78 5.93
C ALA A 153 17.26 -38.57 6.71
N THR A 154 17.22 -38.48 8.05
CA THR A 154 17.62 -39.60 8.85
C THR A 154 16.72 -40.69 8.32
N GLN A 155 17.26 -41.47 7.38
CA GLN A 155 16.70 -42.78 7.14
C GLN A 155 16.65 -43.35 8.54
N SER A 156 15.43 -43.46 9.06
CA SER A 156 15.14 -44.35 10.15
C SER A 156 15.43 -45.73 9.58
N THR A 157 16.72 -46.07 9.49
CA THR A 157 17.18 -47.44 9.52
C THR A 157 16.67 -47.93 10.84
N SER A 158 15.50 -48.55 10.78
CA SER A 158 15.08 -49.58 11.71
C SER A 158 16.32 -50.27 12.24
N PHE A 159 16.47 -50.33 13.57
CA PHE A 159 17.49 -51.12 14.26
C PHE A 159 17.35 -52.59 13.86
N GLN A 160 17.74 -52.93 12.63
CA GLN A 160 17.91 -54.27 12.14
C GLN A 160 19.32 -54.65 12.59
N SER A 161 19.37 -55.45 13.67
CA SER A 161 20.52 -56.25 14.10
C SER A 161 21.89 -55.60 13.91
N LEU A 162 22.48 -55.08 14.98
CA LEU A 162 23.91 -54.72 15.06
C LEU A 162 24.80 -55.96 14.83
N ALA A 163 24.90 -56.42 13.58
CA ALA A 163 26.06 -57.15 13.12
C ALA A 163 27.05 -56.09 12.68
N ILE A 164 28.16 -55.94 13.41
CA ILE A 164 29.34 -55.22 12.90
C ILE A 164 30.05 -56.23 12.00
N PRO A 165 29.81 -56.23 10.69
CA PRO A 165 30.30 -57.29 9.80
C PRO A 165 31.84 -57.30 9.81
N ASP A 166 32.44 -56.15 10.06
CA ASP A 166 33.89 -55.92 10.14
C ASP A 166 34.54 -56.63 11.35
N LEU A 167 33.77 -57.05 12.36
CA LEU A 167 34.28 -57.92 13.43
C LEU A 167 34.48 -59.36 12.96
N SER A 168 33.74 -59.81 11.94
CA SER A 168 33.84 -61.18 11.41
C SER A 168 35.03 -61.39 10.48
N THR A 169 35.70 -60.31 10.09
CA THR A 169 36.92 -60.32 9.26
C THR A 169 38.22 -60.34 10.07
N LEU A 170 38.15 -60.20 11.39
CA LEU A 170 39.30 -60.17 12.30
C LEU A 170 39.60 -61.56 12.88
N ASN A 171 40.88 -61.90 13.05
CA ASN A 171 41.30 -63.18 13.61
C ASN A 171 41.20 -63.20 15.15
N LEU A 172 41.20 -64.38 15.79
CA LEU A 172 40.96 -64.51 17.25
C LEU A 172 41.93 -63.70 18.13
N GLU A 173 43.21 -63.67 17.77
CA GLU A 173 44.23 -62.86 18.46
C GLU A 173 43.95 -61.36 18.33
N GLU A 174 43.46 -60.94 17.16
CA GLU A 174 43.12 -59.54 16.88
C GLU A 174 41.83 -59.14 17.59
N LEU A 175 40.85 -60.04 17.69
CA LEU A 175 39.62 -59.82 18.45
C LEU A 175 39.89 -59.71 19.95
N LYS A 176 40.78 -60.56 20.47
CA LYS A 176 41.21 -60.50 21.88
C LYS A 176 41.95 -59.20 22.16
N PHE A 177 42.91 -58.84 21.31
CA PHE A 177 43.65 -57.59 21.42
C PHE A 177 42.74 -56.36 21.28
N LEU A 178 41.71 -56.42 20.42
CA LEU A 178 40.66 -55.38 20.33
C LEU A 178 39.83 -55.32 21.62
N SER A 179 39.46 -56.45 22.22
CA SER A 179 38.67 -56.47 23.46
C SER A 179 39.42 -55.97 24.71
N GLU A 180 40.75 -56.13 24.74
CA GLU A 180 41.59 -55.80 25.90
C GLU A 180 42.13 -54.36 25.85
N ASN A 181 42.12 -53.70 24.69
CA ASN A 181 42.68 -52.35 24.51
C ASN A 181 41.61 -51.33 24.11
N PRO A 182 41.24 -50.38 24.98
CA PRO A 182 40.20 -49.39 24.69
C PRO A 182 40.59 -48.46 23.53
N ASP A 183 41.84 -48.00 23.46
CA ASP A 183 42.30 -47.12 22.38
C ASP A 183 42.14 -47.76 20.99
N ARG A 184 42.27 -49.09 20.91
CA ARG A 184 42.08 -49.85 19.67
C ARG A 184 40.60 -50.02 19.33
N GLN A 185 39.72 -50.03 20.33
CA GLN A 185 38.27 -50.04 20.12
C GLN A 185 37.81 -48.71 19.54
N ASP A 186 38.34 -47.59 20.05
CA ASP A 186 38.06 -46.26 19.53
C ASP A 186 38.55 -46.14 18.08
N GLU A 187 39.78 -46.56 17.78
CA GLU A 187 40.31 -46.59 16.40
C GLU A 187 39.44 -47.46 15.48
N PHE A 188 39.00 -48.62 15.93
CA PHE A 188 38.11 -49.49 15.15
C PHE A 188 36.73 -48.85 14.91
N ILE A 189 36.18 -48.16 15.91
CA ILE A 189 34.89 -47.45 15.78
C ILE A 189 35.01 -46.28 14.80
N ASP A 190 36.10 -45.52 14.87
CA ASP A 190 36.38 -44.41 13.94
C ASP A 190 36.59 -44.91 12.50
N GLU A 191 37.09 -46.13 12.35
CA GLU A 191 37.27 -46.80 11.06
C GLU A 191 35.97 -47.35 10.46
N LEU A 192 34.87 -47.46 11.23
CA LEU A 192 33.59 -47.96 10.72
C LEU A 192 33.05 -47.05 9.62
N PRO A 193 32.57 -47.63 8.50
CA PRO A 193 32.10 -46.85 7.36
C PRO A 193 30.92 -45.93 7.72
N LEU A 194 30.05 -46.37 8.62
CA LEU A 194 28.92 -45.56 9.10
C LEU A 194 29.39 -44.32 9.89
N ILE A 195 30.42 -44.46 10.73
CA ILE A 195 30.96 -43.36 11.54
C ILE A 195 31.72 -42.38 10.63
N LYS A 196 32.50 -42.88 9.67
CA LYS A 196 33.16 -42.03 8.66
C LYS A 196 32.18 -41.25 7.80
N GLU A 197 31.08 -41.87 7.37
CA GLU A 197 30.03 -41.21 6.60
C GLU A 197 29.33 -40.12 7.42
N GLN A 198 29.03 -40.38 8.70
CA GLN A 198 28.46 -39.39 9.61
C GLN A 198 29.41 -38.22 9.89
N ASN A 199 30.69 -38.50 10.17
CA ASN A 199 31.70 -37.46 10.41
C ASN A 199 31.90 -36.59 9.16
N LYS A 200 31.98 -37.21 7.98
CA LYS A 200 32.04 -36.46 6.72
C LYS A 200 30.82 -35.56 6.50
N ALA A 201 29.62 -36.06 6.81
CA ALA A 201 28.41 -35.24 6.71
C ALA A 201 28.42 -34.06 7.69
N LEU A 202 28.99 -34.23 8.89
CA LEU A 202 29.19 -33.13 9.83
C LEU A 202 30.17 -32.09 9.29
N ASP A 203 31.31 -32.52 8.74
CA ASP A 203 32.29 -31.62 8.12
C ASP A 203 31.69 -30.83 6.95
N ASP A 204 30.93 -31.49 6.08
CA ASP A 204 30.24 -30.86 4.95
C ASP A 204 29.23 -29.79 5.44
N ILE A 205 28.50 -30.06 6.52
CA ILE A 205 27.57 -29.09 7.13
C ILE A 205 28.34 -27.91 7.74
N ILE A 206 29.43 -28.16 8.45
CA ILE A 206 30.28 -27.11 9.03
C ILE A 206 30.78 -26.18 7.93
N GLN A 207 31.31 -26.75 6.85
CA GLN A 207 31.78 -25.99 5.69
C GLN A 207 30.64 -25.17 5.06
N GLN A 208 29.45 -25.75 4.90
CA GLN A 208 28.29 -25.03 4.36
C GLN A 208 27.85 -23.86 5.25
N VAL A 209 27.88 -24.04 6.58
CA VAL A 209 27.54 -22.97 7.53
C VAL A 209 28.57 -21.85 7.46
N GLU A 210 29.86 -22.18 7.38
CA GLU A 210 30.95 -21.22 7.26
C GLU A 210 30.84 -20.40 5.96
N GLU A 211 30.69 -21.06 4.81
CA GLU A 211 30.51 -20.39 3.51
C GLU A 211 29.29 -19.47 3.52
N MET A 212 28.20 -19.90 4.16
CA MET A 212 27.00 -19.09 4.28
C MET A 212 27.19 -17.89 5.22
N ALA A 213 27.92 -18.05 6.30
CA ALA A 213 28.25 -16.96 7.22
C ALA A 213 29.13 -15.91 6.52
N GLU A 214 30.18 -16.32 5.80
CA GLU A 214 31.03 -15.43 5.00
C GLU A 214 30.24 -14.74 3.88
N GLY A 215 29.37 -15.49 3.20
CA GLY A 215 28.47 -14.96 2.17
C GLY A 215 27.42 -13.97 2.72
N ASN A 216 27.03 -14.09 3.99
CA ASN A 216 26.17 -13.11 4.65
C ASN A 216 26.95 -11.87 5.09
N LEU A 217 28.13 -12.05 5.68
CA LEU A 217 28.99 -10.96 6.14
C LEU A 217 29.43 -10.07 4.98
N SER A 218 29.80 -10.66 3.84
CA SER A 218 30.18 -9.92 2.63
C SER A 218 29.05 -9.08 2.03
N ARG A 219 27.78 -9.38 2.34
CA ARG A 219 26.62 -8.61 1.88
C ARG A 219 26.20 -7.51 2.86
N GLU A 220 26.71 -7.55 4.09
CA GLU A 220 26.32 -6.62 5.16
C GLU A 220 26.56 -5.16 4.75
N ASP A 221 27.79 -4.83 4.34
CA ASP A 221 28.16 -3.47 3.95
C ASP A 221 27.27 -2.94 2.83
N LYS A 222 26.97 -3.78 1.83
CA LYS A 222 26.13 -3.37 0.71
C LYS A 222 24.68 -3.13 1.13
N LEU A 223 24.16 -3.97 2.02
CA LEU A 223 22.81 -3.80 2.58
C LEU A 223 22.70 -2.54 3.44
N GLN A 224 23.70 -2.25 4.27
CA GLN A 224 23.75 -1.02 5.06
C GLN A 224 23.82 0.23 4.17
N GLU A 225 24.62 0.20 3.10
CA GLU A 225 24.71 1.29 2.13
C GLU A 225 23.36 1.53 1.42
N LEU A 226 22.73 0.46 0.93
CA LEU A 226 21.40 0.52 0.29
C LEU A 226 20.34 1.07 1.26
N GLN A 227 20.34 0.59 2.51
CA GLN A 227 19.43 1.07 3.54
C GLN A 227 19.62 2.56 3.80
N LYS A 228 20.86 3.03 3.91
CA LYS A 228 21.19 4.45 4.08
C LYS A 228 20.72 5.28 2.87
N CYS A 229 20.96 4.81 1.65
CA CYS A 229 20.54 5.47 0.41
C CYS A 229 19.01 5.58 0.31
N VAL A 230 18.29 4.52 0.68
CA VAL A 230 16.81 4.56 0.76
C VAL A 230 16.37 5.58 1.82
N GLY A 231 17.01 5.60 2.98
CA GLY A 231 16.74 6.59 4.03
C GLY A 231 16.90 8.03 3.55
N THR A 232 18.03 8.35 2.91
CA THR A 232 18.28 9.70 2.36
C THR A 232 17.27 10.06 1.28
N THR A 233 16.91 9.12 0.41
CA THR A 233 15.91 9.33 -0.65
C THR A 233 14.53 9.61 -0.07
N ILE A 234 14.13 8.90 0.99
CA ILE A 234 12.86 9.12 1.70
C ILE A 234 12.83 10.52 2.32
N GLU A 235 13.93 10.96 2.96
CA GLU A 235 14.02 12.31 3.53
C GLU A 235 13.91 13.40 2.47
N GLU A 236 14.58 13.23 1.32
CA GLU A 236 14.48 14.17 0.19
C GLU A 236 13.06 14.20 -0.39
N LEU A 237 12.44 13.04 -0.56
CA LEU A 237 11.06 12.94 -1.04
C LEU A 237 10.08 13.63 -0.08
N ALA A 238 10.26 13.46 1.23
CA ALA A 238 9.44 14.13 2.24
C ALA A 238 9.59 15.66 2.18
N LYS A 239 10.81 16.17 2.00
CA LYS A 239 11.07 17.61 1.83
C LYS A 239 10.40 18.16 0.58
N LEU A 240 10.53 17.46 -0.56
CA LEU A 240 9.89 17.86 -1.82
C LEU A 240 8.37 17.82 -1.73
N ALA A 241 7.80 16.79 -1.09
CA ALA A 241 6.36 16.67 -0.89
C ALA A 241 5.80 17.86 -0.07
N PHE A 242 6.47 18.21 1.04
CA PHE A 242 6.10 19.37 1.86
C PHE A 242 6.17 20.68 1.07
N GLU A 243 7.25 20.90 0.32
CA GLU A 243 7.41 22.12 -0.47
C GLU A 243 6.36 22.20 -1.60
N ASN A 244 6.05 21.07 -2.23
CA ASN A 244 5.00 21.00 -3.24
C ASN A 244 3.61 21.30 -2.67
N GLU A 245 3.28 20.79 -1.48
CA GLU A 245 2.02 21.11 -0.79
C GLU A 245 1.94 22.61 -0.43
N ARG A 246 3.05 23.18 0.04
CA ARG A 246 3.17 24.61 0.32
C ARG A 246 2.93 25.45 -0.94
N LEU A 247 3.59 25.12 -2.05
CA LEU A 247 3.42 25.79 -3.33
C LEU A 247 1.99 25.65 -3.87
N HIS A 248 1.41 24.46 -3.74
CA HIS A 248 0.04 24.22 -4.17
C HIS A 248 -0.96 25.06 -3.36
N THR A 249 -0.74 25.20 -2.05
CA THR A 249 -1.55 26.07 -1.20
C THR A 249 -1.48 27.53 -1.66
N ILE A 250 -0.27 28.04 -1.94
CA ILE A 250 -0.08 29.40 -2.46
C ILE A 250 -0.76 29.56 -3.82
N TYR A 251 -0.59 28.58 -4.71
CA TYR A 251 -1.23 28.57 -6.02
C TYR A 251 -2.75 28.64 -5.88
N GLN A 252 -3.35 27.83 -5.01
CA GLN A 252 -4.80 27.82 -4.80
C GLN A 252 -5.29 29.17 -4.26
N GLN A 253 -4.57 29.77 -3.31
CA GLN A 253 -4.92 31.10 -2.78
C GLN A 253 -4.86 32.18 -3.87
N LEU A 254 -3.85 32.14 -4.73
CA LEU A 254 -3.72 33.07 -5.86
C LEU A 254 -4.82 32.81 -6.89
N TYR A 255 -5.09 31.55 -7.21
CA TYR A 255 -6.15 31.14 -8.12
C TYR A 255 -7.51 31.65 -7.62
N ASP A 256 -7.85 31.40 -6.37
CA ASP A 256 -9.11 31.86 -5.79
C ASP A 256 -9.18 33.39 -5.74
N LYS A 257 -8.08 34.08 -5.45
CA LYS A 257 -8.06 35.55 -5.41
C LYS A 257 -8.23 36.18 -6.79
N TYR A 258 -7.63 35.59 -7.82
CA TYR A 258 -7.56 36.18 -9.16
C TYR A 258 -8.47 35.50 -10.19
N ALA A 259 -9.23 34.48 -9.80
CA ALA A 259 -10.25 33.88 -10.65
C ALA A 259 -11.27 34.96 -11.07
N PRO A 260 -11.54 35.14 -12.38
CA PRO A 260 -12.41 36.22 -12.86
C PRO A 260 -13.81 36.22 -12.23
N ARG A 261 -14.38 35.05 -11.97
CA ARG A 261 -15.67 34.89 -11.27
C ARG A 261 -15.58 35.35 -9.80
N ASN A 262 -14.47 35.11 -9.12
CA ASN A 262 -14.26 35.57 -7.74
C ASN A 262 -14.05 37.09 -7.68
N ILE A 263 -13.32 37.66 -8.65
CA ILE A 263 -13.20 39.12 -8.79
C ILE A 263 -14.58 39.76 -9.04
N GLN A 264 -15.40 39.18 -9.92
CA GLN A 264 -16.78 39.61 -10.14
C GLN A 264 -17.59 39.57 -8.84
N GLY A 265 -17.55 38.45 -8.12
CA GLY A 265 -18.24 38.29 -6.84
C GLY A 265 -17.78 39.32 -5.79
N GLN A 266 -16.48 39.58 -5.68
CA GLN A 266 -15.95 40.62 -4.80
C GLN A 266 -16.42 42.01 -5.18
N LEU A 267 -16.46 42.35 -6.47
CA LEU A 267 -17.02 43.62 -6.94
C LEU A 267 -18.48 43.79 -6.55
N LYS A 268 -19.28 42.72 -6.62
CA LYS A 268 -20.68 42.73 -6.18
C LYS A 268 -20.80 43.03 -4.70
N ILE A 269 -20.06 42.30 -3.86
CA ILE A 269 -20.07 42.49 -2.39
C ILE A 269 -19.64 43.91 -2.02
N GLU A 270 -18.57 44.42 -2.63
CA GLU A 270 -18.05 45.75 -2.35
C GLU A 270 -18.92 46.88 -2.93
N ALA A 271 -19.74 46.61 -3.95
CA ALA A 271 -20.78 47.53 -4.42
C ALA A 271 -21.93 47.60 -3.41
N GLU A 272 -22.47 46.45 -2.98
CA GLU A 272 -23.53 46.37 -1.97
C GLU A 272 -23.10 47.01 -0.64
N LYS A 273 -21.84 46.83 -0.25
CA LYS A 273 -21.26 47.47 0.94
C LYS A 273 -21.20 49.00 0.79
N ALA A 274 -20.78 49.51 -0.36
CA ALA A 274 -20.76 50.94 -0.63
C ALA A 274 -22.18 51.54 -0.66
N ASP A 275 -23.17 50.79 -1.16
CA ASP A 275 -24.58 51.20 -1.10
C ASP A 275 -25.08 51.31 0.34
N LYS A 276 -24.81 50.31 1.19
CA LYS A 276 -25.14 50.38 2.62
C LYS A 276 -24.44 51.54 3.34
N GLU A 277 -23.17 51.81 3.00
CA GLU A 277 -22.44 52.95 3.55
C GLU A 277 -23.06 54.29 3.12
N SER A 278 -23.55 54.38 1.88
CA SER A 278 -24.27 55.56 1.40
C SER A 278 -25.59 55.80 2.13
N GLU A 279 -26.31 54.72 2.49
CA GLU A 279 -27.52 54.79 3.33
C GLU A 279 -27.17 55.31 4.72
N LYS A 280 -26.10 54.78 5.33
CA LYS A 280 -25.62 55.26 6.64
C LYS A 280 -25.24 56.75 6.62
N ILE A 281 -24.59 57.23 5.55
CA ILE A 281 -24.26 58.65 5.39
C ILE A 281 -25.54 59.49 5.29
N ALA A 282 -26.57 59.00 4.58
CA ALA A 282 -27.87 59.68 4.51
C ALA A 282 -28.58 59.70 5.87
N GLU A 283 -28.55 58.61 6.63
CA GLU A 283 -29.11 58.54 7.98
C GLU A 283 -28.41 59.52 8.94
N SER A 284 -27.08 59.57 8.95
CA SER A 284 -26.32 60.53 9.76
C SER A 284 -26.63 62.00 9.41
N PHE A 285 -26.85 62.29 8.12
CA PHE A 285 -27.27 63.63 7.69
C PHE A 285 -28.69 63.97 8.18
N LEU A 286 -29.64 63.04 8.06
CA LEU A 286 -31.01 63.20 8.57
C LEU A 286 -31.05 63.33 10.11
N GLY A 287 -30.11 62.68 10.80
CA GLY A 287 -29.89 62.80 12.24
C GLY A 287 -29.22 64.10 12.68
N GLY A 288 -28.79 64.96 11.73
CA GLY A 288 -28.12 66.22 12.01
C GLY A 288 -26.66 66.08 12.45
N GLU A 289 -26.04 64.91 12.29
CA GLU A 289 -24.64 64.64 12.66
C GLU A 289 -23.62 65.21 11.67
N THR A 290 -24.10 65.56 10.47
CA THR A 290 -23.28 66.04 9.34
C THR A 290 -23.93 67.25 8.70
N ASP A 291 -23.12 68.22 8.27
CA ASP A 291 -23.60 69.39 7.53
C ASP A 291 -23.83 69.08 6.05
N VAL A 292 -24.48 70.02 5.35
CA VAL A 292 -24.89 69.83 3.95
C VAL A 292 -23.68 69.64 3.05
N ASP A 293 -22.63 70.44 3.22
CA ASP A 293 -21.46 70.40 2.34
C ASP A 293 -20.68 69.08 2.51
N LYS A 294 -20.51 68.58 3.74
CA LYS A 294 -19.86 67.29 3.98
C LYS A 294 -20.72 66.13 3.47
N PHE A 295 -22.03 66.17 3.70
CA PHE A 295 -22.96 65.17 3.19
C PHE A 295 -22.89 65.06 1.66
N VAL A 296 -23.00 66.18 0.95
CA VAL A 296 -22.98 66.19 -0.53
C VAL A 296 -21.67 65.60 -1.04
N ASN A 297 -20.53 66.00 -0.47
CA ASN A 297 -19.22 65.47 -0.88
C ASN A 297 -19.08 63.96 -0.63
N ASP A 298 -19.40 63.49 0.58
CA ASP A 298 -19.25 62.08 0.94
C ASP A 298 -20.27 61.18 0.21
N PHE A 299 -21.51 61.64 0.08
CA PHE A 299 -22.58 60.90 -0.59
C PHE A 299 -22.31 60.75 -2.09
N ILE A 300 -21.91 61.83 -2.78
CA ILE A 300 -21.56 61.75 -4.20
C ILE A 300 -20.37 60.82 -4.41
N ARG A 301 -19.33 60.93 -3.55
CA ARG A 301 -18.14 60.08 -3.64
C ARG A 301 -18.49 58.60 -3.50
N ILE A 302 -19.25 58.22 -2.48
CA ILE A 302 -19.59 56.81 -2.23
C ILE A 302 -20.60 56.27 -3.27
N LYS A 303 -21.58 57.08 -3.70
CA LYS A 303 -22.53 56.67 -4.75
C LYS A 303 -21.86 56.50 -6.11
N THR A 304 -20.91 57.37 -6.45
CA THR A 304 -20.09 57.21 -7.66
C THR A 304 -19.27 55.93 -7.60
N LEU A 305 -18.68 55.62 -6.43
CA LEU A 305 -17.91 54.40 -6.22
C LEU A 305 -18.80 53.14 -6.35
N SER A 306 -19.96 53.12 -5.69
CA SER A 306 -20.94 52.02 -5.78
C SER A 306 -21.35 51.77 -7.23
N GLN A 307 -21.80 52.82 -7.93
CA GLN A 307 -22.25 52.71 -9.32
C GLN A 307 -21.13 52.23 -10.26
N SER A 308 -19.90 52.71 -10.05
CA SER A 308 -18.72 52.26 -10.82
C SER A 308 -18.43 50.78 -10.59
N ARG A 309 -18.46 50.31 -9.34
CA ARG A 309 -18.26 48.90 -9.00
C ARG A 309 -19.35 48.02 -9.59
N LYS A 310 -20.63 48.42 -9.46
CA LYS A 310 -21.78 47.71 -10.02
C LYS A 310 -21.70 47.60 -11.55
N THR A 311 -21.38 48.70 -12.22
CA THR A 311 -21.23 48.69 -13.69
C THR A 311 -20.09 47.77 -14.13
N LYS A 312 -18.95 47.78 -13.42
CA LYS A 312 -17.82 46.88 -13.72
C LYS A 312 -18.17 45.42 -13.46
N GLU A 313 -18.89 45.12 -12.39
CA GLU A 313 -19.38 43.78 -12.07
C GLU A 313 -20.29 43.24 -13.18
N GLU A 314 -21.31 44.01 -13.59
CA GLU A 314 -22.24 43.61 -14.64
C GLU A 314 -21.52 43.39 -15.98
N LYS A 315 -20.58 44.27 -16.34
CA LYS A 315 -19.80 44.14 -17.58
C LYS A 315 -18.87 42.94 -17.57
N LEU A 316 -18.18 42.69 -16.45
CA LEU A 316 -17.33 41.52 -16.29
C LEU A 316 -18.17 40.24 -16.35
N GLY A 317 -19.30 40.19 -15.66
CA GLY A 317 -20.24 39.07 -15.73
C GLY A 317 -20.70 38.76 -17.15
N GLN A 318 -21.12 39.79 -17.89
CA GLN A 318 -21.50 39.63 -19.31
C GLN A 318 -20.36 39.10 -20.18
N GLN A 319 -19.12 39.54 -19.95
CA GLN A 319 -17.96 39.05 -20.68
C GLN A 319 -17.67 37.59 -20.36
N LEU A 320 -17.72 37.21 -19.07
CA LEU A 320 -17.51 35.83 -18.62
C LEU A 320 -18.58 34.89 -19.17
N ASP A 321 -19.85 35.27 -19.13
CA ASP A 321 -20.94 34.45 -19.66
C ASP A 321 -20.83 34.27 -21.18
N ARG A 322 -20.29 35.27 -21.90
CA ARG A 322 -20.02 35.15 -23.35
C ARG A 322 -18.86 34.21 -23.64
N LEU A 323 -17.81 34.25 -22.83
CA LEU A 323 -16.66 33.34 -22.96
C LEU A 323 -17.07 31.89 -22.69
N GLU A 324 -17.84 31.67 -21.63
CA GLU A 324 -18.37 30.35 -21.28
C GLU A 324 -19.26 29.78 -22.40
N LYS A 325 -20.13 30.62 -22.99
CA LYS A 325 -20.94 30.25 -24.16
C LYS A 325 -20.10 29.96 -25.41
N ALA A 326 -18.94 30.58 -25.55
CA ALA A 326 -18.01 30.34 -26.63
C ALA A 326 -17.10 29.11 -26.39
N GLY A 327 -17.25 28.43 -25.24
CA GLY A 327 -16.50 27.23 -24.88
C GLY A 327 -15.10 27.51 -24.31
N PHE A 328 -14.88 28.71 -23.76
CA PHE A 328 -13.63 29.11 -23.10
C PHE A 328 -13.74 29.14 -21.58
#